data_AF-A0A9X3JKF5-F1
#
_entry.id   AF-A0A9X3JKF5-F1
#
_cell.length_a   1.000
_cell.length_b   1.000
_cell.length_c   1.000
_cell.angle_alpha   90.00
_cell.angle_beta   90.00
_cell.angle_gamma   90.00
#
_symmetry.space_group_name_H-M   'P 1'
#
loop_
_entity.id
_entity.type
_entity.pdbx_description
1 polymer ?
#
loop_
_entity_poly.entity_id
_entity_poly.type
_entity_poly.pdbx_seq_one_letter_code
_entity_poly.pdbx_strand_id
1 'polypeptide(L)'
;MDPTSARTGPAETDDDPRWAQALARAGRAPGTRARPRLLTWSWVLALTVLALAGALLVAVLSTDALVPDPGPSGGWEAAGLVVQGAGLAVMVGYGFVAWLTGLFQAAWWQPTAVLSWAQRRSLLAQVHGRSAVDPARLPLARAQARRLVLQRDQLLLLVGVLVQQLGRAIGEPTQWTVAFTALATVVLLAVAGLLWRQARRAERFLADHPDPGSRV
;
A
#
# COMPACT_ATOMS: atom_id res chain seq x y z
N MET A 1 -15.99 -52.29 2.70
CA MET A 1 -15.97 -50.91 2.18
C MET A 1 -16.01 -50.00 3.39
N ASP A 2 -14.93 -49.28 3.65
CA ASP A 2 -14.72 -48.53 4.90
C ASP A 2 -14.91 -47.03 4.64
N PRO A 3 -15.95 -46.36 5.20
CA PRO A 3 -16.30 -44.98 4.88
C PRO A 3 -15.74 -43.94 5.87
N THR A 4 -14.54 -44.16 6.42
CA THR A 4 -13.93 -43.24 7.41
C THR A 4 -12.45 -42.96 7.14
N SER A 5 -12.10 -42.70 5.88
CA SER A 5 -10.87 -41.97 5.56
C SER A 5 -11.10 -40.48 5.81
N ALA A 6 -11.03 -40.09 7.09
CA ALA A 6 -10.87 -38.70 7.45
C ALA A 6 -9.56 -38.23 6.82
N ARG A 7 -9.69 -37.33 5.84
CA ARG A 7 -8.60 -36.67 5.12
C ARG A 7 -7.90 -35.69 6.08
N THR A 8 -7.26 -36.21 7.14
CA THR A 8 -6.29 -35.47 7.93
C THR A 8 -5.01 -35.42 7.10
N GLY A 9 -4.86 -34.35 6.31
CA GLY A 9 -3.53 -33.98 5.82
C GLY A 9 -2.56 -33.92 7.00
N PRO A 10 -1.27 -34.20 6.80
CA PRO A 10 -0.28 -34.21 7.87
C PRO A 10 -0.44 -32.93 8.68
N ALA A 11 -0.69 -33.08 9.99
CA ALA A 11 -0.69 -31.96 10.91
C ALA A 11 0.61 -31.20 10.64
N GLU A 12 0.49 -29.95 10.19
CA GLU A 12 1.61 -29.05 9.91
C GLU A 12 2.24 -28.75 11.29
N THR A 13 3.07 -29.69 11.76
CA THR A 13 3.69 -29.68 13.09
C THR A 13 4.65 -28.50 13.20
N ASP A 14 4.84 -28.04 14.43
CA ASP A 14 5.71 -26.91 14.80
C ASP A 14 7.17 -27.08 14.33
N ASP A 15 7.56 -28.32 13.99
CA ASP A 15 8.90 -28.74 13.56
C ASP A 15 9.16 -28.60 12.03
N ASP A 16 8.30 -27.92 11.26
CA ASP A 16 8.55 -27.75 9.82
C ASP A 16 9.87 -26.98 9.58
N PRO A 17 10.86 -27.55 8.87
CA PRO A 17 12.13 -26.89 8.55
C PRO A 17 11.95 -25.53 7.86
N ARG A 18 10.79 -25.27 7.25
CA ARG A 18 10.44 -23.97 6.68
C ARG A 18 10.36 -22.86 7.72
N TRP A 19 9.90 -23.14 8.95
CA TRP A 19 9.86 -22.17 10.04
C TRP A 19 11.27 -21.79 10.50
N ALA A 20 12.13 -22.79 10.71
CA ALA A 20 13.54 -22.56 11.06
C ALA A 20 14.25 -21.74 9.98
N GLN A 21 14.02 -22.06 8.70
CA GLN A 21 14.61 -21.30 7.60
C GLN A 21 14.08 -19.87 7.51
N ALA A 22 12.79 -19.65 7.78
CA ALA A 22 12.19 -18.32 7.83
C ALA A 22 12.77 -17.49 8.99
N LEU A 23 12.91 -18.08 10.19
CA LEU A 23 13.52 -17.46 11.36
C LEU A 23 14.99 -17.08 11.11
N ALA A 24 15.77 -17.99 10.51
CA ALA A 24 17.15 -17.73 10.13
C ALA A 24 17.29 -16.56 9.13
N ARG A 25 16.32 -16.41 8.20
CA ARG A 25 16.27 -15.25 7.29
C ARG A 25 15.83 -13.97 7.99
N ALA A 26 14.90 -14.06 8.94
CA ALA A 26 14.42 -12.91 9.71
C ALA A 26 15.51 -12.33 10.61
N GLY A 27 16.37 -13.17 11.21
CA GLY A 27 17.51 -12.72 12.02
C GLY A 27 18.60 -11.98 11.25
N ARG A 28 18.66 -12.14 9.92
CA ARG A 28 19.60 -11.40 9.04
C ARG A 28 18.99 -10.15 8.43
N ALA A 29 17.72 -9.85 8.71
CA ALA A 29 17.08 -8.69 8.11
C ALA A 29 17.72 -7.41 8.66
N PRO A 30 18.02 -6.42 7.80
CA PRO A 30 18.60 -5.16 8.25
C PRO A 30 17.68 -4.48 9.27
N GLY A 31 18.30 -3.91 10.31
CA GLY A 31 17.60 -3.23 11.41
C GLY A 31 16.67 -2.12 10.91
N THR A 32 15.59 -1.88 11.65
CA THR A 32 14.61 -0.85 11.30
C THR A 32 15.23 0.54 11.44
N ARG A 33 15.26 1.31 10.34
CA ARG A 33 15.58 2.74 10.39
C ARG A 33 14.32 3.53 10.71
N ALA A 34 14.48 4.60 11.50
CA ALA A 34 13.43 5.56 11.74
C ALA A 34 12.84 6.08 10.42
N ARG A 35 11.53 6.34 10.41
CA ARG A 35 10.83 6.78 9.19
C ARG A 35 11.50 8.05 8.66
N PRO A 36 12.03 8.04 7.43
CA PRO A 36 12.76 9.18 6.91
C PRO A 36 11.80 10.35 6.71
N ARG A 37 12.19 11.55 7.16
CA ARG A 37 11.42 12.79 6.98
C ARG A 37 10.96 12.99 5.53
N LEU A 38 11.79 12.57 4.57
CA LEU A 38 11.51 12.60 3.13
C LEU A 38 10.17 11.91 2.78
N LEU A 39 9.86 10.78 3.39
CA LEU A 39 8.64 10.03 3.10
C LEU A 39 7.38 10.76 3.59
N THR A 40 7.47 11.45 4.73
CA THR A 40 6.41 12.31 5.23
C THR A 40 6.18 13.49 4.27
N TRP A 41 7.26 14.11 3.78
CA TRP A 41 7.15 15.18 2.77
C TRP A 41 6.58 14.68 1.45
N SER A 42 6.92 13.47 1.00
CA SER A 42 6.31 12.85 -0.19
C SER A 42 4.79 12.70 -0.03
N TRP A 43 4.32 12.32 1.16
CA TRP A 43 2.88 12.26 1.47
C TRP A 43 2.20 13.62 1.43
N VAL A 44 2.80 14.63 2.05
CA VAL A 44 2.26 15.99 2.02
C VAL A 44 2.15 16.48 0.57
N LEU A 45 3.21 16.33 -0.22
CA LEU A 45 3.22 16.73 -1.62
C LEU A 45 2.15 15.98 -2.44
N ALA A 46 2.06 14.66 -2.29
CA ALA A 46 1.10 13.84 -3.03
C ALA A 46 -0.35 14.21 -2.72
N LEU A 47 -0.68 14.46 -1.45
CA LEU A 47 -2.02 14.87 -1.03
C LEU A 47 -2.36 16.28 -1.53
N THR A 48 -1.40 17.21 -1.50
CA THR A 48 -1.60 18.56 -2.05
C THR A 48 -1.86 18.51 -3.56
N VAL A 49 -1.08 17.75 -4.32
CA VAL A 49 -1.27 17.59 -5.77
C VAL A 49 -2.64 16.97 -6.06
N LEU A 50 -3.05 15.94 -5.30
CA LEU A 50 -4.35 15.31 -5.47
C LEU A 50 -5.51 16.28 -5.18
N ALA A 51 -5.42 17.08 -4.11
CA ALA A 51 -6.43 18.07 -3.77
C ALA A 51 -6.58 19.14 -4.86
N LEU A 52 -5.46 19.65 -5.40
CA LEU A 52 -5.46 20.62 -6.49
C LEU A 52 -6.05 20.03 -7.78
N ALA A 53 -5.69 18.79 -8.13
CA ALA A 53 -6.24 18.09 -9.29
C ALA A 53 -7.76 17.89 -9.15
N GLY A 54 -8.22 17.49 -7.97
CA GLY A 54 -9.66 17.32 -7.69
C GLY A 54 -10.43 18.65 -7.78
N ALA A 55 -9.89 19.72 -7.20
CA ALA A 55 -10.50 21.05 -7.29
C ALA A 55 -10.59 21.55 -8.75
N LEU A 56 -9.55 21.30 -9.53
CA LEU A 56 -9.53 21.66 -10.95
C LEU A 56 -10.56 20.86 -11.75
N LEU A 57 -10.70 19.56 -11.51
CA LEU A 57 -11.73 18.74 -12.16
C LEU A 57 -13.13 19.25 -11.82
N VAL A 58 -13.41 19.58 -10.55
CA VAL A 58 -14.70 20.16 -10.15
C VAL A 58 -14.97 21.47 -10.87
N ALA A 59 -13.96 22.33 -11.04
CA ALA A 59 -14.10 23.59 -11.77
C ALA A 59 -14.48 23.34 -13.25
N VAL A 60 -13.79 22.41 -13.93
CA VAL A 60 -14.08 22.01 -15.33
C VAL A 60 -15.52 21.54 -15.48
N LEU A 61 -15.95 20.61 -14.63
CA LEU A 61 -17.30 20.03 -14.68
C LEU A 61 -18.39 21.05 -14.33
N SER A 62 -18.05 22.08 -13.54
CA SER A 62 -18.98 23.16 -13.18
C SER A 62 -19.09 24.22 -14.28
N THR A 63 -18.04 24.44 -15.07
CA THR A 63 -18.07 25.39 -16.19
C THR A 63 -18.97 24.91 -17.33
N ASP A 64 -19.02 23.60 -17.63
CA ASP A 64 -19.97 23.06 -18.61
C ASP A 64 -21.45 23.22 -18.18
N ALA A 65 -21.71 23.35 -16.88
CA ALA A 65 -23.05 23.62 -16.34
C ALA A 65 -23.44 25.12 -16.36
N LEU A 66 -22.48 26.03 -16.57
CA LEU A 66 -22.66 27.47 -16.42
C LEU A 66 -22.26 28.30 -17.66
N VAL A 67 -21.46 27.75 -18.57
CA VAL A 67 -20.93 28.46 -19.75
C VAL A 67 -21.04 27.56 -20.99
N PRO A 68 -21.91 27.90 -21.96
CA PRO A 68 -22.00 27.18 -23.22
C PRO A 68 -20.72 27.36 -24.06
N ASP A 69 -20.17 26.23 -24.51
CA ASP A 69 -19.07 26.05 -25.48
C ASP A 69 -17.75 26.82 -25.22
N PRO A 70 -16.81 26.26 -24.43
CA PRO A 70 -15.42 26.60 -24.58
C PRO A 70 -14.95 26.07 -25.94
N GLY A 71 -14.64 26.97 -26.88
CA GLY A 71 -14.18 26.61 -28.23
C GLY A 71 -12.94 25.69 -28.28
N PRO A 72 -12.51 25.27 -29.49
CA PRO A 72 -11.66 24.08 -29.73
C PRO A 72 -10.25 24.07 -29.12
N SER A 73 -9.85 25.11 -28.39
CA SER A 73 -8.50 25.27 -27.82
C SER A 73 -8.54 25.74 -26.36
N GLY A 74 -9.65 25.49 -25.64
CA GLY A 74 -9.77 25.80 -24.22
C GLY A 74 -8.64 25.16 -23.42
N GLY A 75 -7.93 25.95 -22.61
CA GLY A 75 -6.70 25.56 -21.89
C GLY A 75 -6.82 24.37 -20.92
N TRP A 76 -7.96 23.69 -20.89
CA TRP A 76 -8.23 22.46 -20.15
C TRP A 76 -7.38 21.27 -20.60
N GLU A 77 -7.07 21.16 -21.90
CA GLU A 77 -6.15 20.11 -22.38
C GLU A 77 -4.76 20.29 -21.76
N ALA A 78 -4.23 21.51 -21.80
CA ALA A 78 -2.95 21.87 -21.17
C ALA A 78 -3.02 21.66 -19.64
N ALA A 79 -4.12 22.04 -19.00
CA ALA A 79 -4.31 21.83 -17.57
C ALA A 79 -4.35 20.33 -17.22
N GLY A 80 -5.02 19.51 -18.02
CA GLY A 80 -5.07 18.05 -17.88
C GLY A 80 -3.70 17.40 -18.05
N LEU A 81 -2.90 17.85 -19.03
CA LEU A 81 -1.51 17.42 -19.21
C LEU A 81 -0.63 17.81 -18.02
N VAL A 82 -0.78 19.02 -17.48
CA VAL A 82 -0.05 19.46 -16.29
C VAL A 82 -0.40 18.58 -15.09
N VAL A 83 -1.67 18.27 -14.87
CA VAL A 83 -2.10 17.38 -13.79
C VAL A 83 -1.56 15.96 -13.99
N GLN A 84 -1.60 15.42 -15.21
CA GLN A 84 -1.00 14.11 -15.52
C GLN A 84 0.50 14.10 -15.25
N GLY A 85 1.21 15.16 -15.65
CA GLY A 85 2.63 15.36 -15.39
C GLY A 85 2.93 15.44 -13.90
N ALA A 86 2.09 16.11 -13.11
CA ALA A 86 2.22 16.16 -11.66
C ALA A 86 2.02 14.78 -11.02
N GLY A 87 1.05 14.00 -11.49
CA GLY A 87 0.85 12.61 -11.05
C GLY A 87 2.08 11.74 -11.33
N LEU A 88 2.66 11.87 -12.53
CA LEU A 88 3.91 11.19 -12.88
C LEU A 88 5.07 11.62 -11.97
N ALA A 89 5.21 12.92 -11.71
CA ALA A 89 6.25 13.45 -10.84
C ALA A 89 6.12 12.91 -9.40
N VAL A 90 4.89 12.76 -8.88
CA VAL A 90 4.64 12.11 -7.58
C VAL A 90 5.10 10.65 -7.60
N MET A 91 4.78 9.88 -8.64
CA MET A 91 5.21 8.48 -8.73
C MET A 91 6.73 8.34 -8.84
N VAL A 92 7.38 9.15 -9.68
CA VAL A 92 8.85 9.13 -9.86
C VAL A 92 9.54 9.60 -8.59
N GLY A 93 9.07 10.69 -7.97
CA GLY A 93 9.60 11.20 -6.72
C GLY A 93 9.48 10.19 -5.58
N TYR A 94 8.32 9.53 -5.44
CA TYR A 94 8.18 8.43 -4.49
C TYR A 94 9.12 7.27 -4.82
N GLY A 95 9.21 6.86 -6.09
CA GLY A 95 10.11 5.78 -6.52
C GLY A 95 11.56 6.08 -6.14
N PHE A 96 12.01 7.31 -6.34
CA PHE A 96 13.34 7.76 -5.96
C PHE A 96 13.54 7.75 -4.43
N VAL A 97 12.58 8.26 -3.65
CA VAL A 97 12.64 8.20 -2.18
C VAL A 97 12.63 6.76 -1.69
N ALA A 98 11.78 5.90 -2.25
CA ALA A 98 11.70 4.48 -1.92
C ALA A 98 12.99 3.72 -2.27
N TRP A 99 13.67 4.13 -3.34
CA TRP A 99 14.99 3.61 -3.70
C TRP A 99 16.05 4.04 -2.68
N LEU A 100 16.17 5.34 -2.40
CA LEU A 100 17.15 5.89 -1.45
C LEU A 100 16.98 5.32 -0.03
N THR A 101 15.74 5.07 0.36
CA THR A 101 15.41 4.56 1.69
C THR A 101 15.49 3.04 1.79
N GLY A 102 15.80 2.34 0.68
CA GLY A 102 15.90 0.89 0.63
C GLY A 102 14.55 0.18 0.77
N LEU A 103 13.43 0.89 0.61
CA LEU A 103 12.09 0.30 0.71
C LEU A 103 11.87 -0.79 -0.36
N PHE A 104 12.44 -0.61 -1.55
CA PHE A 104 12.43 -1.66 -2.57
C PHE A 104 13.18 -2.91 -2.11
N GLN A 105 14.40 -2.76 -1.58
CA GLN A 105 15.16 -3.91 -1.05
C GLN A 105 14.40 -4.61 0.08
N ALA A 106 13.78 -3.85 0.98
CA ALA A 106 12.95 -4.41 2.06
C ALA A 106 11.68 -5.11 1.55
N ALA A 107 11.08 -4.64 0.45
CA ALA A 107 9.91 -5.27 -0.16
C ALA A 107 10.25 -6.58 -0.90
N TRP A 108 11.45 -6.65 -1.49
CA TRP A 108 11.97 -7.83 -2.17
C TRP A 108 12.48 -8.89 -1.18
N TRP A 109 13.02 -8.48 -0.04
CA TRP A 109 13.44 -9.40 1.01
C TRP A 109 12.23 -9.90 1.81
N GLN A 110 11.67 -11.05 1.42
CA GLN A 110 10.52 -11.65 2.10
C GLN A 110 10.93 -12.93 2.83
N PRO A 111 11.24 -12.85 4.14
CA PRO A 111 11.55 -14.05 4.94
C PRO A 111 10.42 -15.08 4.90
N THR A 112 9.17 -14.61 4.76
CA THR A 112 7.97 -15.43 4.68
C THR A 112 7.74 -16.06 3.30
N ALA A 113 8.59 -15.79 2.30
CA ALA A 113 8.43 -16.36 0.96
C ALA A 113 8.53 -17.89 0.93
N VAL A 114 9.23 -18.49 1.90
CA VAL A 114 9.36 -19.95 2.03
C VAL A 114 8.19 -20.60 2.77
N LEU A 115 7.40 -19.81 3.50
CA LEU A 115 6.24 -20.33 4.22
C LEU A 115 5.10 -20.69 3.26
N SER A 116 4.36 -21.75 3.62
CA SER A 116 3.13 -22.16 2.93
C SER A 116 2.05 -21.06 3.03
N TRP A 117 1.04 -21.12 2.17
CA TRP A 117 -0.07 -20.14 2.23
C TRP A 117 -0.82 -20.22 3.58
N ALA A 118 -0.99 -21.43 4.13
CA ALA A 118 -1.61 -21.64 5.44
C ALA A 118 -0.77 -21.01 6.57
N GLN A 119 0.55 -21.21 6.56
CA GLN A 119 1.48 -20.60 7.52
C GLN A 119 1.51 -19.07 7.44
N ARG A 120 1.45 -18.50 6.22
CA ARG A 120 1.34 -17.04 6.06
C ARG A 120 0.02 -16.51 6.60
N ARG A 121 -1.08 -17.23 6.36
CA ARG A 121 -2.41 -16.86 6.84
C ARG A 121 -2.49 -16.92 8.37
N SER A 122 -1.84 -17.90 9.01
CA SER A 122 -1.79 -18.00 10.47
C SER A 122 -0.97 -16.86 11.09
N LEU A 123 0.19 -16.50 10.52
CA LEU A 123 0.94 -15.30 10.95
C LEU A 123 0.12 -14.02 10.82
N LEU A 124 -0.59 -13.85 9.70
CA LEU A 124 -1.48 -12.71 9.52
C LEU A 124 -2.64 -12.73 10.53
N ALA A 125 -3.14 -13.89 10.93
CA ALA A 125 -4.16 -13.99 11.97
C ALA A 125 -3.61 -13.50 13.32
N GLN A 126 -2.37 -13.88 13.68
CA GLN A 126 -1.70 -13.43 14.90
C GLN A 126 -1.51 -11.91 14.91
N VAL A 127 -0.98 -11.33 13.83
CA VAL A 127 -0.77 -9.88 13.70
C VAL A 127 -2.10 -9.10 13.78
N HIS A 128 -3.19 -9.69 13.29
CA HIS A 128 -4.52 -9.08 13.38
C HIS A 128 -5.22 -9.30 14.72
N GLY A 129 -4.60 -9.99 15.69
CA GLY A 129 -5.20 -10.34 16.97
C GLY A 129 -6.33 -11.36 16.87
N ARG A 130 -6.39 -12.16 15.79
CA ARG A 130 -7.40 -13.19 15.56
C ARG A 130 -6.99 -14.58 16.07
N SER A 131 -5.76 -14.73 16.51
CA SER A 131 -5.23 -15.96 17.10
C SER A 131 -4.18 -15.63 18.17
N ALA A 132 -4.00 -16.53 19.13
CA ALA A 132 -2.96 -16.41 20.14
C ALA A 132 -1.58 -16.25 19.50
N VAL A 133 -0.76 -15.38 20.09
CA VAL A 133 0.59 -15.10 19.63
C VAL A 133 1.52 -16.19 20.14
N ASP A 134 2.21 -16.85 19.22
CA ASP A 134 3.20 -17.85 19.56
C ASP A 134 4.56 -17.17 19.81
N PRO A 135 5.14 -17.29 21.02
CA PRO A 135 6.43 -16.69 21.36
C PRO A 135 7.57 -17.14 20.43
N ALA A 136 7.56 -18.39 19.96
CA ALA A 136 8.60 -18.92 19.08
C ALA A 136 8.57 -18.28 17.69
N ARG A 137 7.38 -17.87 17.23
CA ARG A 137 7.14 -17.26 15.90
C ARG A 137 7.03 -15.74 15.95
N LEU A 138 7.14 -15.14 17.13
CA LEU A 138 7.03 -13.70 17.35
C LEU A 138 7.95 -12.85 16.45
N PRO A 139 9.22 -13.23 16.20
CA PRO A 139 10.08 -12.46 15.29
C PRO A 139 9.53 -12.39 13.85
N LEU A 140 8.91 -13.47 13.37
CA LEU A 140 8.29 -13.53 12.05
C LEU A 140 7.00 -12.71 12.00
N ALA A 141 6.18 -12.79 13.05
CA ALA A 141 4.98 -11.96 13.18
C ALA A 141 5.34 -10.46 13.19
N ARG A 142 6.40 -10.05 13.90
CA ARG A 142 6.91 -8.67 13.87
C ARG A 142 7.39 -8.26 12.47
N ALA A 143 8.16 -9.11 11.79
CA ALA A 143 8.62 -8.84 10.43
C ALA A 143 7.44 -8.65 9.46
N GLN A 144 6.41 -9.49 9.58
CA GLN A 144 5.19 -9.39 8.79
C GLN A 144 4.41 -8.11 9.12
N ALA A 145 4.28 -7.75 10.40
CA ALA A 145 3.62 -6.52 10.82
C ALA A 145 4.35 -5.27 10.28
N ARG A 146 5.68 -5.22 10.38
CA ARG A 146 6.49 -4.13 9.79
C ARG A 146 6.23 -3.98 8.30
N ARG A 147 6.11 -5.10 7.59
CA ARG A 147 5.81 -5.09 6.15
C ARG A 147 4.42 -4.51 5.84
N LEU A 148 3.39 -4.83 6.64
CA LEU A 148 2.06 -4.23 6.47
C LEU A 148 2.10 -2.71 6.70
N VAL A 149 2.94 -2.22 7.62
CA VAL A 149 3.15 -0.79 7.81
C VAL A 149 3.83 -0.16 6.59
N LEU A 150 4.86 -0.81 6.04
CA LEU A 150 5.55 -0.33 4.83
C LEU A 150 4.66 -0.36 3.58
N GLN A 151 3.74 -1.33 3.47
CA GLN A 151 2.76 -1.38 2.39
C GLN A 151 1.85 -0.14 2.37
N ARG A 152 1.64 0.52 3.52
CA ARG A 152 0.93 1.80 3.54
C ARG A 152 1.63 2.84 2.66
N ASP A 153 2.96 2.85 2.60
CA ASP A 153 3.68 3.85 1.82
C ASP A 153 3.56 3.59 0.31
N GLN A 154 3.23 2.36 -0.10
CA GLN A 154 2.88 2.06 -1.50
C GLN A 154 1.59 2.75 -1.96
N LEU A 155 0.76 3.23 -1.03
CA LEU A 155 -0.42 4.04 -1.37
C LEU A 155 -0.04 5.34 -2.10
N LEU A 156 1.21 5.83 -1.97
CA LEU A 156 1.68 6.98 -2.74
C LEU A 156 1.66 6.73 -4.24
N LEU A 157 1.94 5.50 -4.68
CA LEU A 157 1.82 5.13 -6.08
C LEU A 157 0.35 5.19 -6.54
N LEU A 158 -0.56 4.71 -5.69
CA LEU A 158 -2.01 4.77 -5.98
C LEU A 158 -2.49 6.21 -6.10
N VAL A 159 -1.97 7.12 -5.26
CA VAL A 159 -2.25 8.56 -5.37
C VAL A 159 -1.75 9.11 -6.70
N GLY A 160 -0.53 8.79 -7.12
CA GLY A 160 -0.02 9.21 -8.43
C GLY A 160 -0.87 8.73 -9.60
N VAL A 161 -1.34 7.47 -9.55
CA VAL A 161 -2.28 6.91 -10.54
C VAL A 161 -3.61 7.67 -10.53
N LEU A 162 -4.17 7.98 -9.36
CA LEU A 162 -5.40 8.79 -9.27
C LEU A 162 -5.24 10.16 -9.92
N VAL A 163 -4.13 10.85 -9.61
CA VAL A 163 -3.84 12.16 -10.19
C VAL A 163 -3.75 12.08 -11.72
N GLN A 164 -3.13 11.04 -12.28
CA GLN A 164 -3.12 10.84 -13.72
C GLN A 164 -4.52 10.64 -14.31
N GLN A 165 -5.35 9.82 -13.67
CA GLN A 165 -6.74 9.61 -14.13
C GLN A 165 -7.55 10.91 -14.07
N LEU A 166 -7.37 11.72 -13.02
CA LEU A 166 -7.98 13.04 -12.92
C LEU A 166 -7.52 13.96 -14.05
N GLY A 167 -6.22 14.03 -14.33
CA GLY A 167 -5.69 14.86 -15.40
C GLY A 167 -6.20 14.44 -16.78
N ARG A 168 -6.42 13.13 -17.00
CA ARG A 168 -7.09 12.63 -18.22
C ARG A 168 -8.55 13.09 -18.30
N ALA A 169 -9.30 12.98 -17.20
CA ALA A 169 -10.69 13.44 -17.16
C ALA A 169 -10.82 14.97 -17.34
N ILE A 170 -9.82 15.74 -16.93
CA ILE A 170 -9.75 17.19 -17.14
C ILE A 170 -9.45 17.53 -18.60
N GLY A 171 -8.49 16.85 -19.22
CA GLY A 171 -8.05 17.16 -20.59
C GLY A 171 -9.06 16.70 -21.65
N GLU A 172 -9.72 15.57 -21.41
CA GLU A 172 -10.75 15.00 -22.29
C GLU A 172 -11.98 14.60 -21.45
N PRO A 173 -12.82 15.57 -21.06
CA PRO A 173 -14.01 15.32 -20.26
C PRO A 173 -15.10 14.67 -21.11
N THR A 174 -15.05 13.35 -21.22
CA THR A 174 -16.12 12.52 -21.79
C THR A 174 -16.88 11.86 -20.65
N GLN A 175 -18.16 11.54 -20.84
CA GLN A 175 -18.95 10.82 -19.82
C GLN A 175 -18.28 9.51 -19.40
N TRP A 176 -17.62 8.85 -20.35
CA TRP A 176 -16.90 7.60 -20.12
C TRP A 176 -15.61 7.79 -19.31
N THR A 177 -14.79 8.80 -19.62
CA THR A 177 -13.57 9.11 -18.85
C THR A 177 -13.91 9.54 -17.43
N VAL A 178 -14.98 10.32 -17.24
CA VAL A 178 -15.48 10.70 -15.91
C VAL A 178 -15.99 9.47 -15.14
N ALA A 179 -16.82 8.63 -15.76
CA ALA A 179 -17.34 7.42 -15.12
C ALA A 179 -16.23 6.45 -14.70
N PHE A 180 -15.24 6.23 -15.57
CA PHE A 180 -14.07 5.40 -15.24
C PHE A 180 -13.21 6.01 -14.14
N THR A 181 -13.00 7.33 -14.16
CA THR A 181 -12.22 8.03 -13.13
C THR A 181 -12.93 7.94 -11.78
N ALA A 182 -14.25 8.10 -11.75
CA ALA A 182 -15.05 7.93 -10.54
C ALA A 182 -14.96 6.49 -10.00
N LEU A 183 -15.14 5.48 -10.86
CA LEU A 183 -15.01 4.07 -10.48
C LEU A 183 -13.61 3.75 -9.94
N ALA A 184 -12.56 4.16 -10.66
CA ALA A 184 -11.18 3.97 -10.24
C ALA A 184 -10.90 4.65 -8.88
N THR A 185 -11.45 5.84 -8.67
CA THR A 185 -11.37 6.57 -7.40
C THR A 185 -12.00 5.79 -6.26
N VAL A 186 -13.23 5.29 -6.44
CA VAL A 186 -13.91 4.48 -5.42
C VAL A 186 -13.12 3.22 -5.08
N VAL A 187 -12.65 2.48 -6.09
CA VAL A 187 -11.85 1.26 -5.88
C VAL A 187 -10.56 1.58 -5.13
N LEU A 188 -9.86 2.65 -5.50
CA LEU A 188 -8.60 3.04 -4.87
C LEU A 188 -8.80 3.53 -3.44
N LEU A 189 -9.88 4.27 -3.14
CA LEU A 189 -10.24 4.64 -1.76
C LEU A 189 -10.56 3.40 -0.91
N ALA A 190 -11.28 2.42 -1.47
CA ALA A 190 -11.58 1.18 -0.77
C ALA A 190 -10.29 0.40 -0.44
N VAL A 191 -9.39 0.25 -1.41
CA VAL A 191 -8.08 -0.39 -1.22
C VAL A 191 -7.23 0.38 -0.20
N ALA A 192 -7.21 1.71 -0.27
CA ALA A 192 -6.48 2.56 0.67
C ALA A 192 -7.01 2.40 2.10
N GLY A 193 -8.34 2.40 2.28
CA GLY A 193 -8.96 2.16 3.58
C GLY A 193 -8.63 0.78 4.16
N LEU A 194 -8.62 -0.26 3.32
CA LEU A 194 -8.22 -1.61 3.74
C LEU A 194 -6.75 -1.67 4.17
N LEU A 195 -5.84 -1.12 3.36
CA LEU A 195 -4.41 -1.09 3.66
C LEU A 195 -4.12 -0.25 4.92
N TRP A 196 -4.80 0.88 5.08
CA TRP A 196 -4.67 1.71 6.28
C TRP A 196 -5.16 1.01 7.54
N ARG A 197 -6.29 0.30 7.46
CA ARG A 197 -6.81 -0.50 8.58
C ARG A 197 -5.85 -1.64 8.95
N GLN A 198 -5.23 -2.30 7.96
CA GLN A 198 -4.23 -3.34 8.18
C GLN A 198 -2.96 -2.76 8.83
N ALA A 199 -2.45 -1.64 8.31
CA ALA A 199 -1.30 -0.95 8.88
C ALA A 199 -1.54 -0.53 10.33
N ARG A 200 -2.70 0.05 10.66
CA ARG A 200 -3.06 0.42 12.04
C ARG A 200 -3.08 -0.78 12.99
N ARG A 201 -3.58 -1.93 12.53
CA ARG A 201 -3.55 -3.17 13.33
C ARG A 201 -2.12 -3.67 13.54
N ALA A 202 -1.30 -3.61 12.51
CA ALA A 202 0.12 -3.97 12.60
C ALA A 202 0.92 -3.03 13.51
N GLU A 203 0.66 -1.72 13.46
CA GLU A 203 1.26 -0.72 14.36
C GLU A 203 0.91 -1.04 15.83
N ARG A 204 -0.35 -1.37 16.13
CA ARG A 204 -0.77 -1.80 17.47
C ARG A 204 -0.05 -3.09 17.90
N PHE A 205 -0.02 -4.09 17.03
CA PHE A 205 0.68 -5.34 17.31
C PHE A 205 2.16 -5.12 17.66
N LEU A 206 2.84 -4.23 16.92
CA LEU A 206 4.24 -3.87 17.16
C LEU A 206 4.42 -3.08 18.47
N ALA A 207 3.46 -2.23 18.84
CA ALA A 207 3.47 -1.52 20.12
C ALA A 207 3.30 -2.50 21.31
N ASP A 208 2.43 -3.49 21.16
CA ASP A 208 2.19 -4.52 22.20
C ASP A 208 3.35 -5.52 22.32
N HIS A 209 4.13 -5.71 21.25
CA HIS A 209 5.24 -6.67 21.20
C HIS A 209 6.55 -5.99 20.77
N PRO A 210 7.11 -5.08 21.58
CA PRO A 210 8.33 -4.35 21.25
C PRO A 210 9.51 -5.30 21.04
N ASP A 211 10.46 -4.91 20.18
CA ASP A 211 11.66 -5.71 19.96
C ASP A 211 12.59 -5.54 21.17
N PRO A 212 13.07 -6.62 21.81
CA PRO A 212 13.97 -6.50 22.96
C PRO A 212 15.28 -5.76 22.64
N GLY A 213 15.68 -5.72 21.36
CA GLY A 213 16.84 -4.97 20.87
C GLY A 213 16.55 -3.54 20.39
N SER A 214 15.31 -3.03 20.46
CA SER A 214 14.96 -1.68 20.01
C SER A 214 14.90 -0.63 21.12
N ARG A 215 15.54 -0.89 22.27
CA ARG A 215 15.76 0.17 23.28
C ARG A 215 16.78 1.16 22.70
N VAL A 216 16.25 2.26 22.20
CA VAL A 216 16.95 3.55 22.11
C VAL A 216 16.87 4.21 23.48
#